data_AF-A0A510IXD9-F1
#
_entry.id   AF-A0A510IXD9-F1
#
_cell.length_a   1.000
_cell.length_b   1.000
_cell.length_c   1.000
_cell.angle_alpha   90.00
_cell.angle_beta   90.00
_cell.angle_gamma   90.00
#
_symmetry.space_group_name_H-M   'P 1'
#
loop_
_entity.id
_entity.type
_entity.pdbx_description
1 polymer ?
#
loop_
_entity_poly.entity_id
_entity_poly.type
_entity_poly.pdbx_seq_one_letter_code
_entity_poly.pdbx_strand_id
1 'polypeptide(L)'
;MFRIAVFLGALLIISCSNAEDVPAKDKAAQYVEAGNFDKAYKVLLPIAQAGDAEAQFGLAMLISNGYGSAQGKSDAEQDKLVLHWLKLSTKGGNEKTRLWLADSYSNGWYGLEKNQELSNCYRDIGLDVSRCFQMSSEITNE
;
A
#
# COMPACT_ATOMS: atom_id res chain seq x y z
N MET A 1 -4.36 -29.17 61.09
CA MET A 1 -5.38 -28.25 60.55
C MET A 1 -4.65 -27.05 59.96
N PHE A 2 -4.63 -26.93 58.63
CA PHE A 2 -4.02 -25.85 57.87
C PHE A 2 -4.73 -24.52 58.15
N ARG A 3 -3.99 -23.44 58.43
CA ARG A 3 -4.35 -22.07 58.01
C ARG A 3 -3.09 -21.24 57.80
N ILE A 4 -2.75 -21.06 56.53
CA ILE A 4 -1.76 -20.11 56.01
C ILE A 4 -2.40 -18.71 56.12
N ALA A 5 -1.79 -17.81 56.89
CA ALA A 5 -2.17 -16.39 56.89
C ALA A 5 -1.38 -15.69 55.77
N VAL A 6 -2.12 -15.30 54.73
CA VAL A 6 -1.62 -14.67 53.51
C VAL A 6 -1.21 -13.22 53.79
N PHE A 7 -0.03 -12.85 53.29
CA PHE A 7 0.55 -11.52 53.32
C PHE A 7 -0.42 -10.45 52.78
N LEU A 8 -0.78 -9.50 53.65
CA LEU A 8 -1.35 -8.21 53.26
C LEU A 8 -0.20 -7.28 52.90
N GLY A 9 -0.07 -6.89 51.63
CA GLY A 9 0.83 -5.79 51.28
C GLY A 9 1.15 -5.71 49.80
N ALA A 10 0.54 -4.71 49.15
CA ALA A 10 0.90 -4.14 47.85
C ALA A 10 0.59 -4.98 46.60
N LEU A 11 -0.60 -4.75 46.04
CA LEU A 11 -0.83 -4.78 44.60
C LEU A 11 -1.55 -3.48 44.22
N LEU A 12 -0.76 -2.40 44.10
CA LEU A 12 -1.13 -1.29 43.24
C LEU A 12 -1.13 -1.86 41.82
N ILE A 13 -2.31 -2.24 41.36
CA ILE A 13 -2.54 -2.52 39.94
C ILE A 13 -2.32 -1.18 39.25
N ILE A 14 -1.10 -0.96 38.77
CA ILE A 14 -0.83 0.02 37.73
C ILE A 14 -1.67 -0.47 36.57
N SER A 15 -2.87 0.10 36.42
CA SER A 15 -3.57 0.05 35.15
C SER A 15 -2.62 0.71 34.16
N CYS A 16 -1.88 -0.11 33.40
CA CYS A 16 -1.25 0.33 32.18
C CYS A 16 -2.35 1.04 31.41
N SER A 17 -2.22 2.36 31.28
CA SER A 17 -2.93 3.11 30.26
C SER A 17 -2.57 2.43 28.95
N ASN A 18 -3.49 1.64 28.40
CA ASN A 18 -3.45 1.31 27.00
C ASN A 18 -3.70 2.65 26.30
N ALA A 19 -2.63 3.37 25.97
CA ALA A 19 -2.70 4.20 24.78
C ALA A 19 -3.05 3.19 23.68
N GLU A 20 -4.29 3.21 23.20
CA GLU A 20 -4.72 2.31 22.12
C GLU A 20 -3.67 2.44 21.01
N ASP A 21 -2.98 1.34 20.71
CA ASP A 21 -2.02 1.32 19.61
C ASP A 21 -2.84 1.52 18.34
N VAL A 22 -2.89 2.77 17.88
CA VAL A 22 -3.61 3.15 16.66
C VAL A 22 -3.09 2.22 15.56
N PRO A 23 -3.97 1.44 14.90
CA PRO A 23 -3.54 0.52 13.86
C PRO A 23 -2.62 1.21 12.87
N ALA A 24 -1.53 0.55 12.48
CA ALA A 24 -0.45 1.20 11.72
C ALA A 24 -0.96 1.88 10.43
N LYS A 25 -2.01 1.36 9.80
CA LYS A 25 -2.65 2.00 8.62
C LYS A 25 -3.38 3.30 8.97
N ASP A 26 -4.08 3.35 10.09
CA ASP A 26 -4.75 4.57 10.56
C ASP A 26 -3.72 5.65 10.93
N LYS A 27 -2.60 5.22 11.54
CA LYS A 27 -1.47 6.11 11.81
C LYS A 27 -0.82 6.67 10.55
N ALA A 28 -0.69 5.85 9.50
CA ALA A 28 -0.23 6.34 8.20
C ALA A 28 -1.21 7.36 7.60
N ALA A 29 -2.52 7.11 7.67
CA ALA A 29 -3.55 8.05 7.21
C ALA A 29 -3.47 9.39 7.96
N GLN A 30 -3.32 9.37 9.28
CA GLN A 30 -3.11 10.59 10.08
C GLN A 30 -1.86 11.37 9.63
N TYR A 31 -0.77 10.68 9.30
CA TYR A 31 0.42 11.36 8.77
C TYR A 31 0.17 11.98 7.39
N VAL A 32 -0.60 11.33 6.52
CA VAL A 32 -1.00 11.91 5.23
C VAL A 32 -1.86 13.15 5.42
N GLU A 33 -2.87 13.08 6.30
CA GLU A 33 -3.75 14.22 6.61
C GLU A 33 -2.98 15.41 7.21
N ALA A 34 -1.98 15.12 8.04
CA ALA A 34 -1.10 16.12 8.63
C ALA A 34 0.03 16.60 7.68
N GLY A 35 0.05 16.18 6.41
CA GLY A 35 1.08 16.55 5.42
C GLY A 35 2.48 15.96 5.71
N ASN A 36 2.59 15.01 6.63
CA ASN A 36 3.83 14.35 7.01
C ASN A 36 4.11 13.11 6.14
N PHE A 37 4.23 13.30 4.83
CA PHE A 37 4.30 12.21 3.85
C PHE A 37 5.49 11.26 4.04
N ASP A 38 6.65 11.76 4.49
CA ASP A 38 7.81 10.90 4.78
C ASP A 38 7.57 9.98 5.98
N LYS A 39 6.77 10.43 6.97
CA LYS A 39 6.35 9.59 8.09
C LYS A 39 5.32 8.57 7.64
N ALA A 40 4.36 8.97 6.81
CA ALA A 40 3.39 8.06 6.21
C ALA A 40 4.10 6.96 5.41
N TYR A 41 5.08 7.33 4.57
CA TYR A 41 5.89 6.38 3.81
C TYR A 41 6.59 5.35 4.70
N LYS A 42 7.25 5.81 5.78
CA LYS A 42 7.96 4.92 6.72
C LYS A 42 7.03 3.93 7.41
N VAL A 43 5.78 4.30 7.66
CA VAL A 43 4.76 3.42 8.25
C VAL A 43 4.19 2.46 7.21
N LEU A 44 3.88 2.95 6.01
CA LEU A 44 3.26 2.14 4.94
C LEU A 44 4.22 1.10 4.37
N LEU A 45 5.50 1.43 4.21
CA LEU A 45 6.48 0.55 3.56
C LEU A 45 6.51 -0.88 4.12
N PRO A 46 6.69 -1.12 5.44
CA PRO A 46 6.71 -2.49 5.97
C PRO A 46 5.37 -3.23 5.79
N ILE A 47 4.25 -2.52 5.85
CA ILE A 47 2.91 -3.10 5.67
C ILE A 47 2.71 -3.50 4.20
N ALA A 48 3.12 -2.64 3.27
CA ALA A 48 3.09 -2.91 1.84
C ALA A 48 4.01 -4.08 1.45
N GLN A 49 5.20 -4.16 2.06
CA GLN A 49 6.14 -5.28 1.90
C GLN A 49 5.58 -6.60 2.45
N ALA A 50 4.74 -6.54 3.49
CA ALA A 50 4.02 -7.71 4.01
C ALA A 50 2.85 -8.17 3.11
N GLY A 51 2.56 -7.45 2.01
CA GLY A 51 1.55 -7.85 1.03
C GLY A 51 0.18 -7.18 1.20
N ASP A 52 0.03 -6.22 2.11
CA ASP A 52 -1.25 -5.51 2.27
C ASP A 52 -1.53 -4.63 1.05
N ALA A 53 -2.60 -4.99 0.32
CA ALA A 53 -2.92 -4.36 -0.95
C ALA A 53 -3.28 -2.87 -0.81
N GLU A 54 -3.93 -2.44 0.27
CA GLU A 54 -4.27 -1.02 0.48
C GLU A 54 -3.00 -0.22 0.82
N ALA A 55 -2.09 -0.79 1.62
CA ALA A 55 -0.82 -0.14 1.92
C ALA A 55 0.07 -0.02 0.67
N GLN A 56 0.08 -1.02 -0.21
CA GLN A 56 0.76 -0.95 -1.51
C GLN A 56 0.19 0.17 -2.38
N PHE A 57 -1.13 0.32 -2.42
CA PHE A 57 -1.77 1.45 -3.13
C PHE A 57 -1.39 2.80 -2.52
N GLY A 58 -1.50 2.93 -1.19
CA GLY A 58 -1.10 4.16 -0.49
C GLY A 58 0.36 4.53 -0.75
N LEU A 59 1.25 3.55 -0.78
CA LEU A 59 2.66 3.75 -1.11
C LEU A 59 2.86 4.23 -2.55
N ALA A 60 2.13 3.65 -3.51
CA ALA A 60 2.14 4.10 -4.90
C ALA A 60 1.72 5.56 -5.04
N MET A 61 0.69 5.99 -4.28
CA MET A 61 0.22 7.38 -4.28
C MET A 61 1.22 8.34 -3.64
N LEU A 62 1.90 7.96 -2.56
CA LEU A 62 2.96 8.79 -2.00
C LEU A 62 4.13 8.96 -2.98
N ILE A 63 4.54 7.87 -3.61
CA ILE A 63 5.64 7.87 -4.57
C ILE A 63 5.27 8.69 -5.82
N SER A 64 4.05 8.57 -6.34
CA SER A 64 3.63 9.34 -7.52
C SER A 64 3.60 10.85 -7.28
N ASN A 65 3.44 11.26 -6.02
CA ASN A 65 3.53 12.67 -5.60
C ASN A 65 4.96 13.09 -5.22
N GLY A 66 5.98 12.26 -5.46
CA GLY A 66 7.39 12.61 -5.21
C GLY A 66 7.88 12.41 -3.77
N TYR A 67 7.11 11.70 -2.93
CA TYR A 67 7.49 11.49 -1.52
C TYR A 67 8.20 10.15 -1.28
N GLY A 68 8.88 10.04 -0.13
CA GLY A 68 9.54 8.81 0.28
C GLY A 68 10.64 8.37 -0.69
N SER A 69 10.57 7.12 -1.19
CA SER A 69 11.60 6.58 -2.11
C SER A 69 11.72 7.32 -3.44
N ALA A 70 10.78 8.20 -3.79
CA ALA A 70 10.89 9.04 -4.98
C ALA A 70 11.93 10.17 -4.83
N GLN A 71 12.28 10.58 -3.61
CA GLN A 71 13.23 11.67 -3.40
C GLN A 71 14.60 11.35 -4.01
N GLY A 72 15.04 12.19 -4.94
CA GLY A 72 16.33 12.04 -5.64
C GLY A 72 16.36 10.98 -6.74
N LYS A 73 15.21 10.41 -7.12
CA LYS A 73 15.06 9.54 -8.29
C LYS A 73 14.69 10.35 -9.53
N SER A 74 15.05 9.82 -10.70
CA SER A 74 14.49 10.33 -11.95
C SER A 74 13.00 9.98 -12.08
N ASP A 75 12.27 10.74 -12.88
CA ASP A 75 10.85 10.49 -13.17
C ASP A 75 10.61 9.05 -13.64
N ALA A 76 11.48 8.53 -14.52
CA ALA A 76 11.40 7.15 -15.02
C ALA A 76 11.58 6.08 -13.93
N GLU A 77 12.42 6.33 -12.92
CA GLU A 77 12.58 5.41 -11.78
C GLU A 77 11.39 5.50 -10.83
N GLN A 78 10.85 6.70 -10.62
CA GLN A 78 9.63 6.91 -9.84
C GLN A 78 8.45 6.18 -10.48
N ASP A 79 8.26 6.36 -11.78
CA ASP A 79 7.20 5.72 -12.57
C ASP A 79 7.21 4.19 -12.45
N LYS A 80 8.40 3.59 -12.56
CA LYS A 80 8.56 2.13 -12.36
C LYS A 80 8.17 1.69 -10.96
N LEU A 81 8.49 2.46 -9.93
CA LEU A 81 8.09 2.16 -8.55
C LEU A 81 6.58 2.28 -8.36
N VAL A 82 5.96 3.33 -8.92
CA VAL A 82 4.49 3.50 -8.88
C VAL A 82 3.81 2.29 -9.53
N LEU A 83 4.22 1.92 -10.74
CA LEU A 83 3.68 0.76 -11.45
C LEU A 83 3.89 -0.54 -10.68
N HIS A 84 5.08 -0.76 -10.12
CA HIS A 84 5.36 -1.93 -9.31
C HIS A 84 4.34 -2.09 -8.16
N TRP A 85 4.13 -1.03 -7.38
CA TRP A 85 3.21 -1.08 -6.25
C TRP A 85 1.73 -1.16 -6.67
N LEU A 86 1.33 -0.50 -7.76
CA LEU A 86 -0.03 -0.64 -8.31
C LEU A 86 -0.31 -2.06 -8.81
N LYS A 87 0.66 -2.70 -9.49
CA LYS A 87 0.55 -4.09 -9.96
C LYS A 87 0.42 -5.05 -8.76
N LEU A 88 1.25 -4.90 -7.72
CA LEU A 88 1.15 -5.71 -6.51
C LEU A 88 -0.20 -5.51 -5.80
N SER A 89 -0.64 -4.27 -5.63
CA SER A 89 -1.91 -3.94 -4.97
C SER A 89 -3.10 -4.56 -5.71
N THR A 90 -3.10 -4.48 -7.04
CA THR A 90 -4.11 -5.08 -7.90
C THR A 90 -4.13 -6.61 -7.77
N LYS A 91 -2.95 -7.25 -7.75
CA LYS A 91 -2.82 -8.69 -7.54
C LYS A 91 -3.29 -9.11 -6.13
N GLY A 92 -3.11 -8.23 -5.14
CA GLY A 92 -3.61 -8.39 -3.78
C GLY A 92 -5.12 -8.13 -3.62
N GLY A 93 -5.84 -7.85 -4.71
CA GLY A 93 -7.30 -7.68 -4.70
C GLY A 93 -7.78 -6.25 -4.44
N ASN A 94 -6.91 -5.24 -4.51
CA ASN A 94 -7.37 -3.86 -4.46
C ASN A 94 -8.06 -3.48 -5.78
N GLU A 95 -9.39 -3.38 -5.76
CA GLU A 95 -10.15 -3.07 -6.97
C GLU A 95 -9.90 -1.64 -7.48
N LYS A 96 -9.58 -0.70 -6.58
CA LYS A 96 -9.32 0.69 -6.97
C LYS A 96 -8.13 0.77 -7.92
N THR A 97 -7.11 -0.05 -7.71
CA THR A 97 -5.87 -0.02 -8.51
C THR A 97 -6.05 -0.58 -9.91
N ARG A 98 -7.10 -1.39 -10.15
CA ARG A 98 -7.45 -1.80 -11.51
C ARG A 98 -7.75 -0.59 -12.40
N LEU A 99 -8.55 0.35 -11.91
CA LEU A 99 -8.86 1.57 -12.67
C LEU A 99 -7.63 2.44 -12.90
N TRP A 100 -6.73 2.53 -11.91
CA TRP A 100 -5.45 3.22 -12.09
C TRP A 100 -4.60 2.61 -13.19
N LEU A 101 -4.47 1.28 -13.23
CA LEU A 101 -3.74 0.60 -14.30
C LEU A 101 -4.44 0.78 -15.65
N ALA A 102 -5.76 0.73 -15.68
CA ALA A 102 -6.51 0.97 -16.91
C ALA A 102 -6.26 2.37 -17.48
N ASP A 103 -6.37 3.40 -16.65
CA ASP A 103 -6.13 4.78 -17.06
C ASP A 103 -4.67 5.00 -17.45
N SER A 104 -3.74 4.34 -16.76
CA SER A 104 -2.32 4.40 -17.10
C SER A 104 -2.05 3.82 -18.49
N TYR A 105 -2.64 2.67 -18.84
CA TYR A 105 -2.55 2.12 -20.19
C TYR A 105 -3.35 2.92 -21.23
N SER A 106 -4.49 3.51 -20.88
CA SER A 106 -5.24 4.35 -21.82
C SER A 106 -4.48 5.62 -22.21
N ASN A 107 -3.79 6.22 -21.23
CA ASN A 107 -3.12 7.51 -21.40
C ASN A 107 -1.61 7.41 -21.65
N GLY A 108 -1.00 6.24 -21.43
CA GLY A 108 0.45 6.05 -21.53
C GLY A 108 1.20 6.73 -20.37
N TRP A 109 0.66 6.64 -19.16
CA TRP A 109 1.31 7.18 -17.96
C TRP A 109 2.39 6.25 -17.44
N TYR A 110 3.27 6.80 -16.60
CA TYR A 110 4.32 6.06 -15.92
C TYR A 110 5.27 5.30 -16.88
N GLY A 111 5.53 5.88 -18.06
CA GLY A 111 6.37 5.28 -19.10
C GLY A 111 5.72 4.12 -19.86
N LEU A 112 4.43 3.86 -19.69
CA LEU A 112 3.70 2.85 -20.44
C LEU A 112 3.39 3.32 -21.86
N GLU A 113 3.44 2.40 -22.81
CA GLU A 113 2.80 2.61 -24.12
C GLU A 113 1.29 2.57 -23.99
N LYS A 114 0.60 3.40 -24.78
CA LYS A 114 -0.86 3.40 -24.82
C LYS A 114 -1.38 2.07 -25.33
N ASN A 115 -2.26 1.43 -24.56
CA ASN A 115 -2.86 0.15 -24.90
C ASN A 115 -4.33 0.09 -24.46
N GLN A 116 -5.23 0.23 -25.44
CA GLN A 116 -6.66 0.25 -25.16
C GLN A 116 -7.20 -1.13 -24.74
N GLU A 117 -6.60 -2.21 -25.24
CA GLU A 117 -7.01 -3.58 -24.91
C GLU A 117 -6.70 -3.91 -23.45
N LEU A 118 -5.49 -3.60 -22.99
CA LEU A 118 -5.10 -3.72 -21.58
C LEU A 118 -5.94 -2.78 -20.70
N SER A 119 -6.16 -1.53 -21.14
CA SER A 119 -7.07 -0.62 -20.44
C SER A 119 -8.45 -1.24 -20.22
N ASN A 120 -9.04 -1.81 -21.26
CA ASN A 120 -10.35 -2.45 -21.17
C ASN A 120 -10.31 -3.70 -20.28
N CYS A 121 -9.24 -4.50 -20.36
CA CYS A 121 -9.04 -5.67 -19.49
C CYS A 121 -9.04 -5.28 -18.00
N TYR A 122 -8.31 -4.23 -17.63
CA TYR A 122 -8.28 -3.77 -16.25
C TYR A 122 -9.60 -3.12 -15.81
N ARG A 123 -10.37 -2.51 -16.71
CA ARG A 123 -11.72 -1.96 -16.38
C ARG A 123 -12.78 -3.04 -16.17
N ASP A 124 -12.62 -4.22 -16.74
CA ASP A 124 -13.58 -5.31 -16.59
C ASP A 124 -13.48 -5.95 -15.21
N ILE A 125 -14.35 -5.52 -14.29
CA ILE A 125 -14.41 -6.03 -12.92
C ILE A 125 -14.79 -7.52 -12.86
N GLY A 126 -15.50 -8.04 -13.86
CA GLY A 126 -15.92 -9.44 -13.92
C GLY A 126 -14.81 -10.39 -14.38
N LEU A 127 -13.69 -9.84 -14.87
CA LEU A 127 -12.55 -10.61 -15.35
C LEU A 127 -11.53 -10.90 -14.25
N ASP A 128 -10.96 -12.10 -14.27
CA ASP A 128 -9.76 -12.44 -13.50
C ASP A 128 -8.57 -11.60 -13.98
N VAL A 129 -8.06 -10.75 -13.09
CA VAL A 129 -6.97 -9.82 -13.39
C VAL A 129 -5.67 -10.53 -13.78
N SER A 130 -5.51 -11.81 -13.46
CA SER A 130 -4.36 -12.64 -13.87
C SER A 130 -4.20 -12.68 -15.39
N ARG A 131 -5.31 -12.66 -16.14
CA ARG A 131 -5.27 -12.60 -17.61
C ARG A 131 -4.71 -11.27 -18.10
N CYS A 132 -5.09 -10.16 -17.47
CA CYS A 132 -4.56 -8.84 -17.81
C CYS A 132 -3.06 -8.73 -17.54
N PHE A 133 -2.57 -9.38 -16.48
CA PHE A 133 -1.14 -9.45 -16.19
C PHE A 133 -0.38 -10.25 -17.25
N GLN A 134 -0.90 -11.41 -17.68
CA GLN A 134 -0.29 -12.22 -18.75
C GLN A 134 -0.20 -11.42 -20.06
N MET A 135 -1.29 -10.78 -20.46
CA MET A 135 -1.31 -9.90 -21.63
C MET A 135 -0.26 -8.79 -21.50
N SER A 136 -0.15 -8.17 -20.31
CA SER A 136 0.83 -7.10 -20.12
C SER A 136 2.27 -7.58 -20.27
N SER A 137 2.64 -8.75 -19.73
CA SER A 137 4.00 -9.29 -19.86
C SER A 137 4.38 -9.62 -21.30
N GLU A 138 3.44 -10.12 -22.10
CA GLU A 138 3.66 -10.42 -23.52
C GLU A 138 3.95 -9.17 -24.35
N ILE A 139 3.35 -8.04 -23.95
CA ILE A 139 3.45 -6.77 -24.68
C ILE A 139 4.67 -5.96 -24.21
N THR A 140 4.94 -5.92 -22.90
CA THR A 140 5.98 -5.04 -22.33
C THR A 140 7.37 -5.66 -22.27
N ASN A 141 7.53 -6.95 -22.60
CA ASN A 141 8.77 -7.71 -22.39
C ASN A 141 9.30 -7.59 -20.94
N GLU A 142 8.39 -7.46 -19.97
CA GLU A 142 8.70 -7.44 -18.52
C GLU A 142 8.48 -8.81 -17.89
#